data_AF-A0A956PFZ5-F1
#
_entry.id   AF-A0A956PFZ5-F1
#
_cell.length_a   1.000
_cell.length_b   1.000
_cell.length_c   1.000
_cell.angle_alpha   90.00
_cell.angle_beta   90.00
_cell.angle_gamma   90.00
#
_symmetry.space_group_name_H-M   'P 1'
#
loop_
_entity.id
_entity.type
_entity.pdbx_description
1 polymer ?
#
loop_
_entity_poly.entity_id
_entity_poly.type
_entity_poly.pdbx_seq_one_letter_code
_entity_poly.pdbx_strand_id
1 'polypeptide(L)'
;MRYNRPLFLFGILLLILSPSWEVSSAEEKTRHEIAPSMMVHLRHMESTVNQAKPGTVSDHRKVAKVLENDLEKLMASCSMKGEAHDALHNWLVPVMRIVSAYGKERDTEELTARLDEMRQAFKDFNTRFE
;
A
#
# COMPACT_ATOMS: atom_id res chain seq x y z
N MET A 1 22.55 51.40 -15.64
CA MET A 1 21.91 51.59 -14.32
C MET A 1 22.71 50.76 -13.32
N ARG A 2 23.78 51.22 -12.67
CA ARG A 2 23.94 52.26 -11.63
C ARG A 2 23.01 52.08 -10.42
N TYR A 3 23.54 51.32 -9.46
CA TYR A 3 23.14 51.13 -8.06
C TYR A 3 22.89 52.45 -7.32
N ASN A 4 21.89 52.47 -6.44
CA ASN A 4 21.89 53.35 -5.28
C ASN A 4 21.19 52.65 -4.09
N ARG A 5 21.96 52.19 -3.10
CA ARG A 5 21.46 51.76 -1.78
C ARG A 5 21.66 52.94 -0.82
N PRO A 6 20.68 53.33 0.01
CA PRO A 6 20.99 54.03 1.24
C PRO A 6 21.31 53.01 2.34
N LEU A 7 22.48 53.21 2.93
CA LEU A 7 23.02 52.52 4.11
C LEU A 7 22.30 53.09 5.35
N PHE A 8 21.42 52.32 5.99
CA PHE A 8 21.01 52.61 7.36
C PHE A 8 21.60 51.55 8.29
N LEU A 9 22.71 51.93 8.90
CA LEU A 9 23.25 51.32 10.11
C LEU A 9 22.34 51.68 11.28
N PHE A 10 21.54 50.73 11.74
CA PHE A 10 21.06 50.70 13.12
C PHE A 10 21.31 49.31 13.67
N GLY A 11 22.35 49.21 14.49
CA GLY A 11 22.58 48.05 15.32
C GLY A 11 21.42 47.90 16.29
N ILE A 12 20.75 46.75 16.22
CA ILE A 12 19.94 46.23 17.31
C ILE A 12 20.36 44.77 17.46
N LEU A 13 21.16 44.53 18.50
CA LEU A 13 21.35 43.22 19.10
C LEU A 13 20.01 42.81 19.73
N LEU A 14 19.22 42.02 19.00
CA LEU A 14 18.12 41.25 19.55
C LEU A 14 18.38 39.78 19.21
N LEU A 15 18.96 39.08 20.18
CA LEU A 15 18.90 37.63 20.30
C LEU A 15 17.43 37.23 20.52
N ILE A 16 16.68 36.99 19.46
CA ILE A 16 15.57 36.03 19.49
C ILE A 16 15.09 35.65 18.10
N LEU A 17 14.97 34.32 17.94
CA LEU A 17 14.08 33.58 17.05
C LEU A 17 14.47 33.50 15.57
N SER A 18 15.05 32.33 15.31
CA SER A 18 15.32 31.65 14.06
C SER A 18 14.44 32.06 12.88
N PRO A 19 15.00 32.15 11.65
CA PRO A 19 14.16 32.16 10.45
C PRO A 19 13.31 30.88 10.44
N SER A 20 11.99 31.09 10.38
CA SER A 20 10.94 30.09 10.32
C SER A 20 11.05 29.23 9.05
N TRP A 21 12.04 28.35 9.03
CA TRP A 21 12.15 27.16 8.18
C TRP A 21 12.77 26.00 8.97
N GLU A 22 12.80 26.12 10.29
CA GLU A 22 13.31 25.11 11.22
C GLU A 22 12.37 23.90 11.25
N VAL A 23 12.70 22.93 10.40
CA VAL A 23 12.38 21.49 10.48
C VAL A 23 11.06 21.12 11.17
N SER A 24 10.05 20.82 10.36
CA SER A 24 8.97 19.89 10.68
C SER A 24 8.60 19.24 9.35
N SER A 25 8.59 17.94 9.16
CA SER A 25 8.53 16.80 10.05
C SER A 25 9.26 15.69 9.31
N ALA A 26 9.96 14.78 10.00
CA ALA A 26 10.09 13.44 9.44
C ALA A 26 8.69 13.03 8.97
N GLU A 27 8.53 12.57 7.73
CA GLU A 27 7.23 12.05 7.26
C GLU A 27 6.75 11.06 8.30
N GLU A 28 5.76 11.47 9.11
CA GLU A 28 5.13 10.58 10.05
C GLU A 28 4.48 9.53 9.17
N LYS A 29 5.04 8.33 9.19
CA LYS A 29 4.58 7.21 8.39
C LYS A 29 3.21 6.81 8.94
N THR A 30 2.18 7.54 8.55
CA THR A 30 0.80 7.28 8.92
C THR A 30 0.41 5.99 8.21
N ARG A 31 0.15 4.96 9.01
CA ARG A 31 -0.38 3.70 8.53
C ARG A 31 -1.90 3.88 8.40
N HIS A 32 -2.48 3.45 7.30
CA HIS A 32 -3.90 3.60 7.06
C HIS A 32 -4.67 2.49 7.80
N GLU A 33 -5.60 2.89 8.68
CA GLU A 33 -6.47 1.95 9.39
C GLU A 33 -7.51 1.34 8.44
N ILE A 34 -7.65 0.03 8.50
CA ILE A 34 -8.65 -0.72 7.74
C ILE A 34 -9.80 -1.18 8.63
N ALA A 35 -11.04 -0.96 8.18
CA ALA A 35 -12.23 -1.43 8.90
C ALA A 35 -12.13 -2.96 9.21
N PRO A 36 -12.46 -3.41 10.44
CA PRO A 36 -12.29 -4.80 10.83
C PRO A 36 -13.00 -5.82 9.91
N SER A 37 -14.17 -5.45 9.38
CA SER A 37 -14.95 -6.26 8.43
C SER A 37 -14.21 -6.53 7.12
N MET A 38 -13.36 -5.60 6.70
CA MET A 38 -12.52 -5.72 5.50
C MET A 38 -11.21 -6.43 5.81
N MET A 39 -10.62 -6.14 6.98
CA MET A 39 -9.35 -6.74 7.41
C MET A 39 -9.44 -8.26 7.48
N VAL A 40 -10.58 -8.82 7.89
CA VAL A 40 -10.79 -10.29 7.91
C VAL A 40 -10.50 -10.94 6.54
N HIS A 41 -10.98 -10.35 5.44
CA HIS A 41 -10.75 -10.91 4.10
C HIS A 41 -9.29 -10.75 3.67
N LEU A 42 -8.68 -9.59 3.96
CA LEU A 42 -7.27 -9.33 3.65
C LEU A 42 -6.33 -10.29 4.37
N ARG A 43 -6.59 -10.57 5.66
CA ARG A 43 -5.80 -11.54 6.44
C ARG A 43 -6.03 -12.97 6.00
N HIS A 44 -7.25 -13.33 5.57
CA HIS A 44 -7.52 -14.64 5.00
C HIS A 44 -6.75 -14.84 3.67
N MET A 45 -6.74 -13.83 2.81
CA MET A 45 -5.94 -13.86 1.57
C MET A 45 -4.45 -13.98 1.85
N GLU A 46 -3.91 -13.15 2.75
CA GLU A 46 -2.50 -13.18 3.14
C GLU A 46 -2.10 -14.56 3.66
N SER A 47 -2.92 -15.10 4.58
CA SER A 47 -2.74 -16.44 5.14
C SER A 47 -2.75 -17.51 4.04
N THR A 48 -3.70 -17.43 3.11
CA THR A 48 -3.81 -18.35 1.96
C THR A 48 -2.54 -18.32 1.11
N VAL A 49 -2.05 -17.13 0.76
CA VAL A 49 -0.86 -16.94 -0.07
C VAL A 49 0.42 -17.42 0.62
N ASN A 50 0.56 -17.15 1.92
CA ASN A 50 1.74 -17.53 2.70
C ASN A 50 1.79 -19.03 3.00
N GLN A 51 0.64 -19.68 3.17
CA GLN A 51 0.57 -21.13 3.45
C GLN A 51 0.54 -21.99 2.18
N ALA A 52 0.20 -21.40 1.03
CA ALA A 52 0.11 -22.12 -0.24
C ALA A 52 1.44 -22.77 -0.63
N LYS A 53 1.40 -24.09 -0.85
CA LYS A 53 2.49 -24.90 -1.42
C LYS A 53 1.98 -25.73 -2.61
N PRO A 54 1.46 -25.07 -3.67
CA PRO A 54 0.91 -25.77 -4.82
C PRO A 54 2.02 -26.49 -5.59
N GLY A 55 1.74 -27.73 -6.01
CA GLY A 55 2.66 -28.51 -6.85
C GLY A 55 2.16 -28.70 -8.29
N THR A 56 0.91 -28.36 -8.56
CA THR A 56 0.27 -28.54 -9.86
C THR A 56 -0.54 -27.31 -10.25
N VAL A 57 -0.80 -27.14 -11.55
CA VAL A 57 -1.73 -26.13 -12.07
C VAL A 57 -3.09 -26.19 -11.38
N SER A 58 -3.58 -27.40 -11.09
CA SER A 58 -4.85 -27.59 -10.39
C SER A 58 -4.80 -27.05 -8.95
N ASP A 59 -3.68 -27.21 -8.24
CA ASP A 59 -3.54 -26.68 -6.88
C ASP A 59 -3.43 -25.16 -6.89
N HIS A 60 -2.71 -24.60 -7.85
CA HIS A 60 -2.70 -23.15 -8.06
C HIS A 60 -4.10 -22.59 -8.36
N ARG A 61 -4.91 -23.26 -9.18
CA ARG A 61 -6.30 -22.84 -9.44
C ARG A 61 -7.16 -22.82 -8.18
N LYS A 62 -6.96 -23.77 -7.25
CA LYS A 62 -7.68 -23.75 -5.95
C LYS A 62 -7.30 -22.51 -5.15
N VAL A 63 -6.00 -22.16 -5.11
CA VAL A 63 -5.52 -20.93 -4.46
C VAL A 63 -6.13 -19.70 -5.13
N ALA A 64 -6.08 -19.60 -6.46
CA ALA A 64 -6.65 -18.50 -7.21
C ALA A 64 -8.15 -18.31 -6.89
N LYS A 65 -8.91 -19.41 -6.83
CA LYS A 65 -10.34 -19.34 -6.53
C LYS A 65 -10.64 -18.83 -5.11
N VAL A 66 -9.81 -19.18 -4.13
CA VAL A 66 -9.93 -18.62 -2.77
C VAL A 66 -9.67 -17.12 -2.81
N LEU A 67 -8.62 -16.67 -3.48
CA LEU A 67 -8.27 -15.25 -3.60
C LEU A 67 -9.34 -14.44 -4.33
N GLU A 68 -9.91 -14.96 -5.42
CA GLU A 68 -11.03 -14.35 -6.14
C GLU A 68 -12.24 -14.16 -5.22
N ASN A 69 -12.62 -15.20 -4.48
CA ASN A 69 -13.76 -15.14 -3.57
C ASN A 69 -13.54 -14.14 -2.42
N ASP A 70 -12.32 -14.04 -1.89
CA ASP A 70 -12.02 -13.07 -0.85
C ASP A 70 -11.95 -11.65 -1.38
N LEU A 71 -11.47 -11.43 -2.60
CA LEU A 71 -11.53 -10.12 -3.28
C LEU A 71 -12.98 -9.68 -3.46
N GLU A 72 -13.87 -10.56 -3.92
CA GLU A 72 -15.30 -10.27 -4.05
C GLU A 72 -15.92 -9.86 -2.70
N LYS A 73 -15.62 -10.59 -1.62
CA LYS A 73 -16.11 -10.27 -0.28
C LYS A 73 -15.51 -8.96 0.27
N LEU A 74 -14.23 -8.70 0.01
CA LEU A 74 -13.55 -7.47 0.41
C LEU A 74 -14.22 -6.26 -0.24
N MET A 75 -14.45 -6.31 -1.56
CA MET A 75 -15.14 -5.26 -2.30
C MET A 75 -16.58 -5.07 -1.81
N ALA A 76 -17.29 -6.15 -1.52
CA ALA A 76 -18.65 -6.10 -0.96
C ALA A 76 -18.71 -5.54 0.47
N SER A 77 -17.62 -5.69 1.24
CA SER A 77 -17.52 -5.21 2.63
C SER A 77 -16.99 -3.77 2.73
N CYS A 78 -16.80 -3.09 1.58
CA CYS A 78 -16.22 -1.75 1.54
C CYS A 78 -17.13 -0.74 2.25
N SER A 79 -16.68 -0.26 3.40
CA SER A 79 -17.40 0.70 4.26
C SER A 79 -16.59 1.96 4.59
N MET A 80 -15.28 1.94 4.31
CA MET A 80 -14.38 3.07 4.52
C MET A 80 -14.44 4.10 3.38
N LYS A 81 -14.10 5.35 3.68
CA LYS A 81 -14.00 6.47 2.73
C LYS A 81 -12.77 7.32 3.06
N GLY A 82 -12.39 8.21 2.14
CA GLY A 82 -11.26 9.12 2.32
C GLY A 82 -9.92 8.48 1.99
N GLU A 83 -8.83 9.04 2.52
CA GLU A 83 -7.47 8.69 2.12
C GLU A 83 -7.14 7.19 2.26
N ALA A 84 -7.59 6.54 3.34
CA ALA A 84 -7.39 5.10 3.54
C ALA A 84 -8.12 4.26 2.47
N HIS A 85 -9.31 4.68 2.03
CA HIS A 85 -10.03 4.03 0.94
C HIS A 85 -9.24 4.12 -0.37
N ASP A 86 -8.78 5.32 -0.71
CA ASP A 86 -8.05 5.57 -1.97
C ASP A 86 -6.71 4.83 -1.98
N ALA A 87 -6.00 4.83 -0.86
CA ALA A 87 -4.77 4.07 -0.68
C ALA A 87 -5.00 2.57 -0.85
N LEU A 88 -6.06 2.02 -0.23
CA LEU A 88 -6.41 0.61 -0.37
C LEU A 88 -6.83 0.29 -1.81
N HIS A 89 -7.63 1.14 -2.45
CA HIS A 89 -8.03 0.98 -3.85
C HIS A 89 -6.83 0.93 -4.79
N ASN A 90 -5.88 1.85 -4.60
CA ASN A 90 -4.63 1.91 -5.38
C ASN A 90 -3.78 0.64 -5.22
N TRP A 91 -3.80 0.02 -4.03
CA TRP A 91 -3.17 -1.28 -3.83
C TRP A 91 -3.98 -2.44 -4.42
N LEU A 92 -5.32 -2.36 -4.37
CA LEU A 92 -6.20 -3.44 -4.78
C LEU A 92 -6.22 -3.66 -6.31
N VAL A 93 -6.19 -2.58 -7.09
CA VAL A 93 -6.21 -2.66 -8.56
C VAL A 93 -5.10 -3.56 -9.14
N PRO A 94 -3.81 -3.39 -8.81
CA PRO A 94 -2.77 -4.30 -9.29
C PRO A 94 -2.95 -5.72 -8.76
N VAL A 95 -3.39 -5.89 -7.51
CA VAL A 95 -3.65 -7.22 -6.91
C VAL A 95 -4.74 -7.98 -7.66
N MET A 96 -5.84 -7.31 -8.03
CA MET A 96 -6.90 -7.93 -8.83
C MET A 96 -6.39 -8.41 -10.20
N ARG A 97 -5.46 -7.66 -10.82
CA ARG A 97 -4.83 -8.09 -12.08
C ARG A 97 -3.96 -9.33 -11.88
N ILE A 98 -3.16 -9.37 -10.80
CA ILE A 98 -2.34 -10.54 -10.47
C ILE A 98 -3.24 -11.76 -10.26
N VAL A 99 -4.29 -11.66 -9.44
CA VAL A 99 -5.23 -12.77 -9.18
C VAL A 99 -5.92 -13.23 -10.46
N SER A 100 -6.38 -12.30 -11.31
CA SER A 100 -7.02 -12.66 -12.58
C SER A 100 -6.07 -13.37 -13.55
N ALA A 101 -4.81 -12.94 -13.64
CA ALA A 101 -3.79 -13.60 -14.44
C ALA A 101 -3.45 -14.99 -13.88
N TYR A 102 -3.29 -15.07 -12.55
CA TYR A 102 -2.99 -16.30 -11.84
C TYR A 102 -4.05 -17.40 -12.05
N GLY A 103 -5.34 -17.04 -12.11
CA GLY A 103 -6.41 -18.00 -12.40
C GLY A 103 -6.43 -18.55 -13.84
N LYS A 104 -5.83 -17.82 -14.80
CA LYS A 104 -5.87 -18.12 -16.23
C LYS A 104 -4.61 -18.81 -16.75
N GLU A 105 -3.49 -18.62 -16.07
CA GLU A 105 -2.20 -19.20 -16.42
C GLU A 105 -2.24 -20.74 -16.40
N ARG A 106 -1.37 -21.35 -17.21
CA ARG A 106 -1.21 -22.80 -17.36
C ARG A 106 0.21 -23.26 -17.11
N ASP A 107 1.19 -22.36 -17.19
CA ASP A 107 2.57 -22.67 -16.86
C ASP A 107 2.81 -22.62 -15.35
N THR A 108 3.43 -23.66 -14.79
CA THR A 108 3.64 -23.78 -13.34
C THR A 108 4.71 -22.84 -12.80
N GLU A 109 5.69 -22.45 -13.61
CA GLU A 109 6.72 -21.49 -13.22
C GLU A 109 6.12 -20.09 -13.15
N GLU A 110 5.37 -19.68 -14.19
CA GLU A 110 4.61 -18.43 -14.19
C GLU A 110 3.59 -18.37 -13.05
N LEU A 111 2.86 -19.46 -12.78
CA LEU A 111 1.94 -19.54 -11.64
C LEU A 111 2.68 -19.33 -10.31
N THR A 112 3.86 -19.91 -10.15
CA THR A 112 4.68 -19.72 -8.95
C THR A 112 5.14 -18.26 -8.83
N ALA A 113 5.57 -17.65 -9.94
CA ALA A 113 5.94 -16.24 -9.99
C ALA A 113 4.77 -15.32 -9.60
N ARG A 114 3.55 -15.57 -10.09
CA ARG A 114 2.35 -14.80 -9.67
C ARG A 114 2.03 -14.97 -8.19
N LEU A 115 2.22 -16.17 -7.63
CA LEU A 115 2.04 -16.40 -6.20
C LEU A 115 3.07 -15.63 -5.37
N ASP A 116 4.31 -15.50 -5.85
CA ASP A 116 5.35 -14.69 -5.22
C ASP A 116 5.08 -13.18 -5.34
N GLU A 117 4.55 -12.71 -6.47
CA GLU A 117 4.05 -11.33 -6.63
C GLU A 117 2.95 -11.02 -5.60
N MET A 118 2.02 -11.96 -5.38
CA MET A 118 1.00 -11.83 -4.33
C MET A 118 1.63 -11.76 -2.92
N ARG A 119 2.64 -12.58 -2.63
CA ARG A 119 3.38 -12.51 -1.34
C ARG A 119 4.01 -11.15 -1.15
N GLN A 120 4.62 -10.59 -2.20
CA GLN A 120 5.22 -9.27 -2.15
C GLN A 120 4.18 -8.17 -1.96
N ALA A 121 3.04 -8.25 -2.65
CA ALA A 121 1.95 -7.30 -2.48
C ALA A 121 1.45 -7.25 -1.03
N PHE A 122 1.38 -8.39 -0.33
CA PHE A 122 1.01 -8.43 1.09
C PHE A 122 2.10 -7.91 2.03
N LYS A 123 3.38 -8.10 1.70
CA LYS A 123 4.47 -7.40 2.42
C LYS A 123 4.31 -5.89 2.31
N ASP A 124 4.08 -5.38 1.10
CA ASP A 124 3.89 -3.95 0.85
C ASP A 124 2.63 -3.42 1.55
N PHE A 125 1.54 -4.20 1.56
CA PHE A 125 0.34 -3.92 2.33
C PHE A 125 0.66 -3.73 3.83
N ASN A 126 1.39 -4.68 4.42
CA ASN A 126 1.78 -4.62 5.83
C ASN A 126 2.75 -3.49 6.18
N THR A 127 3.32 -2.79 5.21
CA THR A 127 4.09 -1.57 5.48
C THR A 127 3.23 -0.32 5.57
N ARG A 128 2.01 -0.34 5.02
CA ARG A 128 1.16 0.85 4.82
C ARG A 128 -0.20 0.77 5.51
N PHE A 129 -0.66 -0.42 5.91
CA PHE A 129 -1.97 -0.64 6.51
C PHE A 129 -1.90 -1.38 7.85
N GLU A 130 -2.81 -1.04 8.77
CA GLU A 130 -3.08 -1.74 10.04
C GLU A 130 -4.55 -2.13 10.18
#